data_AF-A0A7S2HMF7-F1
#
_entry.id   AF-A0A7S2HMF7-F1
#
_cell.length_a   1.000
_cell.length_b   1.000
_cell.length_c   1.000
_cell.angle_alpha   90.00
_cell.angle_beta   90.00
_cell.angle_gamma   90.00
#
_symmetry.space_group_name_H-M   'P 1'
#
loop_
_entity.id
_entity.type
_entity.pdbx_description
1 polymer ?
#
loop_
_entity_poly.entity_id
_entity_poly.type
_entity_poly.pdbx_seq_one_letter_code
_entity_poly.pdbx_strand_id
1 'polypeptide(L)'
;MSSNAPYESMEEETTCQKGCRKLKKCLCCSCCFLVVAACLVQALLYYWATMKCNARHLEGYEYPGGGKFDLVPDNSLLVEQEPRWFGSSFINIPADKAGLSTGASTGVYFKTGGPIFNTYTYQDVLSQETYVIRDRPIALGGSHKIMRCDGTGPVYVVSEGGHWLMNNIRELFGMYATRSYNIWQDNTVVAVSEKVGGRGSHKQIIFRAPDSEMPFASCFLKSRNYHGQFEEWFVQEEKNMTDLPAFVPHGACVIMAFVTAKEKPAPAPEGLLAEPRGPAEAAAAPPAPRAGSLEAFEAEAA
;
A
#
# COMPACT_ATOMS: atom_id res chain seq x y z
N MET A 1 26.18 1.85 76.71
CA MET A 1 25.82 2.30 75.34
C MET A 1 25.03 1.17 74.70
N SER A 2 23.70 1.29 74.68
CA SER A 2 22.79 0.28 74.13
C SER A 2 22.54 0.61 72.67
N SER A 3 22.97 -0.26 71.76
CA SER A 3 22.69 -0.16 70.33
C SER A 3 21.25 -0.61 70.06
N ASN A 4 20.36 0.34 69.81
CA ASN A 4 19.01 0.04 69.33
C ASN A 4 19.12 -0.42 67.86
N ALA A 5 18.78 -1.68 67.60
CA ALA A 5 18.52 -2.15 66.24
C ALA A 5 17.24 -1.46 65.71
N PRO A 6 17.22 -0.99 64.45
CA PRO A 6 16.00 -0.46 63.87
C PRO A 6 15.02 -1.61 63.66
N TYR A 7 13.84 -1.49 64.27
CA TYR A 7 12.70 -2.37 64.06
C TYR A 7 12.21 -2.18 62.62
N GLU A 8 12.58 -3.08 61.71
CA GLU A 8 11.94 -3.19 60.40
C GLU A 8 10.47 -3.55 60.62
N SER A 9 9.59 -2.56 60.50
CA SER A 9 8.16 -2.79 60.42
C SER A 9 7.87 -3.59 59.15
N MET A 10 7.66 -4.90 59.31
CA MET A 10 7.02 -5.71 58.29
C MET A 10 5.56 -5.26 58.17
N GLU A 11 5.32 -4.26 57.31
CA GLU A 11 3.97 -3.88 56.91
C GLU A 11 3.33 -5.10 56.21
N GLU A 12 2.36 -5.74 56.86
CA GLU A 12 1.58 -6.81 56.27
C GLU A 12 0.84 -6.28 55.02
N GLU A 13 1.20 -6.79 53.84
CA GLU A 13 0.51 -6.47 52.59
C GLU A 13 -1.01 -6.70 52.74
N THR A 14 -1.77 -5.61 52.60
CA THR A 14 -3.24 -5.63 52.63
C THR A 14 -3.82 -6.57 51.58
N THR A 15 -4.95 -7.21 51.87
CA THR A 15 -5.64 -8.16 50.98
C THR A 15 -5.95 -7.57 49.60
N CYS A 16 -6.17 -6.25 49.54
CA CYS A 16 -6.38 -5.48 48.30
C CYS A 16 -5.10 -5.42 47.43
N GLN A 17 -3.91 -5.24 48.03
CA GLN A 17 -2.63 -5.28 47.30
C GLN A 17 -2.34 -6.67 46.74
N LYS A 18 -2.64 -7.74 47.48
CA LYS A 18 -2.49 -9.13 47.00
C LYS A 18 -3.42 -9.46 45.82
N GLY A 19 -4.66 -8.96 45.85
CA GLY A 19 -5.63 -9.07 44.74
C GLY A 19 -5.16 -8.35 43.48
N CYS A 20 -4.71 -7.09 43.60
CA CYS A 20 -4.17 -6.30 42.49
C CYS A 20 -2.90 -6.94 41.88
N ARG A 21 -2.05 -7.58 42.68
CA ARG A 21 -0.83 -8.26 42.20
C ARG A 21 -1.15 -9.56 41.45
N LYS A 22 -2.17 -10.31 41.89
CA LYS A 22 -2.68 -11.50 41.16
C LYS A 22 -3.36 -11.10 39.84
N LEU A 23 -4.17 -10.03 39.84
CA LEU A 23 -4.81 -9.52 38.62
C LEU A 23 -3.77 -9.05 37.60
N LYS A 24 -2.75 -8.28 38.03
CA LYS A 24 -1.63 -7.85 37.16
C LYS A 24 -0.82 -9.03 36.62
N LYS A 25 -0.59 -10.07 37.44
CA LYS A 25 0.08 -11.31 36.99
C LYS A 25 -0.76 -12.09 35.97
N CYS A 26 -2.06 -12.26 36.21
CA CYS A 26 -2.97 -12.91 35.27
C CYS A 26 -3.10 -12.12 33.96
N LEU A 27 -3.20 -10.79 34.02
CA LEU A 27 -3.24 -9.91 32.84
C LEU A 27 -1.93 -9.98 32.05
N CYS A 28 -0.78 -9.99 32.74
CA CYS A 28 0.51 -10.14 32.09
C CYS A 28 0.63 -11.51 31.40
N CYS A 29 0.23 -12.59 32.09
CA CYS A 29 0.24 -13.94 31.51
C CYS A 29 -0.69 -14.07 30.30
N SER A 30 -1.89 -13.48 30.35
CA SER A 30 -2.82 -13.49 29.21
C SER A 30 -2.31 -12.65 28.05
N CYS A 31 -1.72 -11.47 28.29
CA CYS A 31 -1.06 -10.69 27.26
C CYS A 31 0.11 -11.44 26.62
N CYS A 32 0.98 -12.09 27.42
CA CYS A 32 2.06 -12.92 26.89
C CYS A 32 1.54 -14.07 26.04
N PHE A 33 0.47 -14.74 26.48
CA PHE A 33 -0.16 -15.81 25.71
C PHE A 33 -0.71 -15.30 24.37
N LEU A 34 -1.40 -14.16 24.35
CA LEU A 34 -1.90 -13.56 23.12
C LEU A 34 -0.79 -13.17 22.15
N VAL A 35 0.33 -12.63 22.65
CA VAL A 35 1.50 -12.31 21.82
C VAL A 35 2.10 -13.58 21.22
N VAL A 36 2.29 -14.64 22.01
CA VAL A 36 2.80 -15.92 21.51
C VAL A 36 1.85 -16.53 20.49
N ALA A 37 0.54 -16.52 20.75
CA ALA A 37 -0.46 -17.01 19.80
C ALA A 37 -0.45 -16.20 18.49
N ALA A 38 -0.36 -14.87 18.56
CA ALA A 38 -0.24 -14.01 17.38
C ALA A 38 1.04 -14.31 16.58
N CYS A 39 2.18 -14.54 17.26
CA CYS A 39 3.43 -14.94 16.62
C CYS A 39 3.31 -16.30 15.93
N LEU A 40 2.64 -17.28 16.54
CA LEU A 40 2.42 -18.59 15.94
C LEU A 40 1.52 -18.50 14.71
N VAL A 41 0.41 -17.77 14.79
CA VAL A 41 -0.49 -17.53 13.64
C VAL A 41 0.25 -16.79 12.53
N GLN A 42 1.06 -15.77 12.86
CA GLN A 42 1.89 -15.07 11.89
C GLN A 42 2.89 -16.01 11.21
N ALA A 43 3.55 -16.89 11.97
CA ALA A 43 4.51 -17.85 11.42
C ALA A 43 3.83 -18.85 10.48
N LEU A 44 2.63 -19.34 10.83
CA LEU A 44 1.84 -20.23 9.98
C LEU A 44 1.40 -19.55 8.69
N LEU A 45 0.89 -18.32 8.76
CA LEU A 45 0.46 -17.55 7.58
C LEU A 45 1.64 -17.20 6.68
N TYR A 46 2.78 -16.82 7.27
CA TYR A 46 4.01 -16.58 6.52
C TYR A 46 4.52 -17.85 5.84
N TYR A 47 4.55 -18.98 6.56
CA TYR A 47 4.96 -20.27 6.01
C TYR A 47 4.03 -20.70 4.86
N TRP A 48 2.72 -20.54 5.03
CA TRP A 48 1.75 -20.83 3.98
C TRP A 48 1.96 -19.94 2.74
N ALA A 49 2.17 -18.64 2.95
CA ALA A 49 2.41 -17.68 1.88
C ALA A 49 3.74 -17.89 1.14
N THR A 50 4.74 -18.50 1.79
CA THR A 50 6.10 -18.68 1.23
C THR A 50 6.43 -20.13 0.95
N MET A 51 5.44 -21.03 0.94
CA MET A 51 5.68 -22.46 0.82
C MET A 51 6.31 -22.85 -0.52
N LYS A 52 6.04 -22.08 -1.59
CA LYS A 52 6.63 -22.30 -2.92
C LYS A 52 7.91 -21.48 -3.13
N CYS A 53 8.19 -20.53 -2.26
CA CYS A 53 9.39 -19.71 -2.26
C CYS A 53 10.61 -20.50 -1.75
N ASN A 54 11.24 -21.29 -2.62
CA ASN A 54 12.41 -22.11 -2.27
C ASN A 54 13.40 -22.21 -3.44
N ALA A 55 14.70 -22.06 -3.14
CA ALA A 55 15.80 -22.20 -4.10
C ALA A 55 15.76 -23.52 -4.88
N ARG A 56 15.38 -24.63 -4.24
CA ARG A 56 15.28 -25.94 -4.91
C ARG A 56 14.16 -26.01 -5.94
N HIS A 57 13.06 -25.28 -5.74
CA HIS A 57 11.95 -25.27 -6.70
C HIS A 57 12.26 -24.40 -7.93
N LEU A 58 13.22 -23.48 -7.81
CA LEU A 58 13.60 -22.54 -8.87
C LEU A 58 14.94 -22.89 -9.52
N GLU A 59 15.51 -24.06 -9.21
CA GLU A 59 16.75 -24.53 -9.81
C GLU A 59 16.53 -24.86 -11.31
N GLY A 60 17.23 -24.15 -12.19
CA GLY A 60 17.06 -24.30 -13.65
C GLY A 60 15.75 -23.73 -14.19
N TYR A 61 15.01 -22.95 -13.40
CA TYR A 61 13.75 -22.37 -13.81
C TYR A 61 13.92 -21.19 -14.77
N GLU A 62 13.19 -21.20 -15.87
CA GLU A 62 13.10 -20.08 -16.81
C GLU A 62 11.98 -19.14 -16.37
N TYR A 63 12.32 -17.89 -16.09
CA TYR A 63 11.38 -16.89 -15.59
C TYR A 63 10.62 -16.24 -16.75
N PRO A 64 9.33 -16.55 -16.95
CA PRO A 64 8.59 -16.13 -18.14
C PRO A 64 8.21 -14.64 -18.15
N GLY A 65 8.30 -13.95 -17.02
CA GLY A 65 7.93 -12.53 -16.90
C GLY A 65 8.98 -11.58 -17.44
N GLY A 66 10.17 -11.58 -16.84
CA GLY A 66 11.29 -10.67 -17.19
C GLY A 66 12.64 -11.36 -17.31
N GLY A 67 12.67 -12.69 -17.39
CA GLY A 67 13.92 -13.43 -17.31
C GLY A 67 14.55 -13.44 -15.91
N LYS A 68 15.75 -13.99 -15.81
CA LYS A 68 16.37 -14.31 -14.51
C LYS A 68 16.76 -13.08 -13.68
N PHE A 69 17.03 -11.95 -14.31
CA PHE A 69 17.43 -10.73 -13.59
C PHE A 69 16.19 -9.97 -13.07
N ASP A 70 15.29 -9.60 -13.99
CA ASP A 70 14.17 -8.71 -13.69
C ASP A 70 12.96 -9.41 -13.06
N LEU A 71 12.79 -10.73 -13.31
CA LEU A 71 11.67 -11.59 -12.86
C LEU A 71 10.29 -11.19 -13.38
N VAL A 72 10.04 -9.91 -13.59
CA VAL A 72 8.80 -9.30 -14.10
C VAL A 72 9.10 -8.45 -15.34
N PRO A 73 8.11 -8.20 -16.22
CA PRO A 73 8.28 -7.30 -17.35
C PRO A 73 8.65 -5.88 -16.90
N ASP A 74 9.41 -5.14 -17.71
CA ASP A 74 9.83 -3.77 -17.37
C ASP A 74 8.63 -2.81 -17.25
N ASN A 75 7.67 -2.93 -18.16
CA ASN A 75 6.45 -2.15 -18.16
C ASN A 75 5.26 -3.07 -17.97
N SER A 76 4.41 -2.77 -17.00
CA SER A 76 3.27 -3.62 -16.69
C SER A 76 2.06 -2.85 -16.18
N LEU A 77 0.89 -3.43 -16.38
CA LEU A 77 -0.37 -3.03 -15.79
C LEU A 77 -0.69 -3.98 -14.63
N LEU A 78 -0.83 -3.41 -13.43
CA LEU A 78 -1.33 -4.13 -12.28
C LEU A 78 -2.83 -3.90 -12.18
N VAL A 79 -3.61 -4.95 -12.44
CA VAL A 79 -5.07 -4.88 -12.37
C VAL A 79 -5.54 -5.62 -11.13
N GLU A 80 -6.32 -4.95 -10.30
CA GLU A 80 -6.94 -5.55 -9.12
C GLU A 80 -7.88 -6.69 -9.54
N GLN A 81 -7.82 -7.80 -8.81
CA GLN A 81 -8.79 -8.89 -8.96
C GLN A 81 -9.84 -8.84 -7.87
N GLU A 82 -10.97 -9.49 -8.14
CA GLU A 82 -12.02 -9.70 -7.17
C GLU A 82 -11.45 -10.31 -5.87
N PRO A 83 -11.67 -9.66 -4.72
CA PRO A 83 -11.13 -10.13 -3.46
C PRO A 83 -11.74 -11.49 -3.12
N ARG A 84 -10.88 -12.45 -2.82
CA ARG A 84 -11.30 -13.74 -2.29
C ARG A 84 -11.45 -13.61 -0.78
N TRP A 85 -12.24 -14.50 -0.19
CA TRP A 85 -12.51 -14.53 1.25
C TRP A 85 -11.28 -14.46 2.17
N PHE A 86 -10.10 -14.88 1.69
CA PHE A 86 -8.84 -14.84 2.44
C PHE A 86 -7.70 -14.07 1.77
N GLY A 87 -7.97 -13.27 0.74
CA GLY A 87 -6.89 -12.52 0.11
C GLY A 87 -7.35 -11.59 -0.99
N SER A 88 -6.57 -10.53 -1.17
CA SER A 88 -6.65 -9.67 -2.34
C SER A 88 -5.47 -9.98 -3.27
N SER A 89 -5.67 -9.75 -4.56
CA SER A 89 -4.64 -9.99 -5.56
C SER A 89 -4.65 -8.96 -6.68
N PHE A 90 -3.50 -8.78 -7.33
CA PHE A 90 -3.35 -7.98 -8.54
C PHE A 90 -2.73 -8.85 -9.63
N ILE A 91 -3.31 -8.87 -10.83
CA ILE A 91 -2.66 -9.51 -11.98
C ILE A 91 -1.63 -8.58 -12.60
N ASN A 92 -0.53 -9.14 -13.09
CA ASN A 92 0.55 -8.42 -13.74
C ASN A 92 0.50 -8.63 -15.25
N ILE A 93 -0.02 -7.67 -16.00
CA ILE A 93 -0.15 -7.75 -17.46
C ILE A 93 1.01 -6.96 -18.10
N PRO A 94 1.80 -7.51 -19.03
CA PRO A 94 2.86 -6.76 -19.69
C PRO A 94 2.25 -5.64 -20.53
N ALA A 95 2.93 -4.50 -20.58
CA ALA A 95 2.46 -3.31 -21.27
C ALA A 95 3.56 -2.66 -22.12
N ASP A 96 3.16 -1.80 -23.05
CA ASP A 96 4.07 -0.96 -23.81
C ASP A 96 4.40 0.33 -23.04
N LYS A 97 5.27 1.16 -23.61
CA LYS A 97 5.62 2.47 -23.02
C LYS A 97 4.44 3.44 -22.94
N ALA A 98 3.34 3.19 -23.66
CA ALA A 98 2.13 3.99 -23.62
C ALA A 98 1.10 3.48 -22.58
N GLY A 99 1.38 2.37 -21.90
CA GLY A 99 0.48 1.77 -20.93
C GLY A 99 -0.67 0.97 -21.56
N LEU A 100 -0.48 0.45 -22.76
CA LEU A 100 -1.36 -0.51 -23.43
C LEU A 100 -0.86 -1.93 -23.21
N SER A 101 -1.77 -2.86 -22.94
CA SER A 101 -1.43 -4.28 -22.74
C SER A 101 -0.81 -4.88 -24.01
N THR A 102 0.36 -5.51 -23.89
CA THR A 102 1.08 -6.13 -25.02
C THR A 102 0.94 -7.65 -25.09
N GLY A 103 0.34 -8.28 -24.07
CA GLY A 103 0.19 -9.72 -24.02
C GLY A 103 -0.69 -10.21 -22.88
N ALA A 104 -0.67 -11.52 -22.65
CA ALA A 104 -1.37 -12.16 -21.52
C ALA A 104 -0.67 -11.84 -20.19
N SER A 105 -1.39 -12.03 -19.08
CA SER A 105 -0.83 -11.89 -17.74
C SER A 105 0.44 -12.72 -17.56
N THR A 106 1.46 -12.14 -16.94
CA THR A 106 2.74 -12.80 -16.60
C THR A 106 2.75 -13.39 -15.19
N GLY A 107 1.81 -12.97 -14.34
CA GLY A 107 1.70 -13.47 -12.97
C GLY A 107 0.67 -12.71 -12.15
N VAL A 108 0.65 -13.01 -10.85
CA VAL A 108 -0.29 -12.48 -9.88
C VAL A 108 0.45 -12.14 -8.59
N TYR A 109 0.19 -10.96 -8.06
CA TYR A 109 0.57 -10.55 -6.73
C TYR A 109 -0.51 -10.98 -5.73
N PHE A 110 -0.12 -11.69 -4.69
CA PHE A 110 -1.00 -12.04 -3.59
C PHE A 110 -0.62 -11.26 -2.34
N LYS A 111 -1.63 -10.80 -1.61
CA LYS A 111 -1.45 -10.28 -0.25
C LYS A 111 -1.97 -11.30 0.76
N THR A 112 -1.07 -11.82 1.57
CA THR A 112 -1.41 -12.61 2.76
C THR A 112 -1.34 -11.71 4.00
N GLY A 113 -2.50 -11.42 4.58
CA GLY A 113 -2.59 -10.64 5.81
C GLY A 113 -2.24 -11.48 7.03
N GLY A 114 -1.42 -10.94 7.92
CA GLY A 114 -1.09 -11.56 9.21
C GLY A 114 -1.35 -10.62 10.38
N PRO A 115 -1.41 -11.13 11.62
CA PRO A 115 -1.69 -10.31 12.81
C PRO A 115 -0.60 -9.28 13.14
N ILE A 116 0.64 -9.50 12.69
CA ILE A 116 1.79 -8.64 12.95
C ILE A 116 2.24 -7.91 11.68
N PHE A 117 2.32 -8.63 10.55
CA PHE A 117 2.76 -8.06 9.28
C PHE A 117 2.06 -8.71 8.08
N ASN A 118 2.01 -7.97 6.97
CA ASN A 118 1.56 -8.51 5.70
C ASN A 118 2.74 -9.12 4.94
N THR A 119 2.45 -10.18 4.20
CA THR A 119 3.39 -10.78 3.26
C THR A 119 2.80 -10.65 1.86
N TYR A 120 3.60 -10.19 0.91
CA TYR A 120 3.18 -10.12 -0.48
C TYR A 120 4.07 -11.04 -1.31
N THR A 121 3.47 -11.86 -2.15
CA THR A 121 4.21 -12.77 -3.03
C THR A 121 3.83 -12.53 -4.47
N TYR A 122 4.81 -12.65 -5.36
CA TYR A 122 4.56 -12.69 -6.79
C TYR A 122 4.64 -14.13 -7.27
N GLN A 123 3.52 -14.61 -7.82
CA GLN A 123 3.40 -15.92 -8.44
C GLN A 123 3.30 -15.75 -9.95
N ASP A 124 4.18 -16.40 -10.71
CA ASP A 124 4.15 -16.33 -12.17
C ASP A 124 3.05 -17.21 -12.81
N VAL A 125 2.96 -17.19 -14.13
CA VAL A 125 2.02 -18.01 -14.91
C VAL A 125 2.17 -19.51 -14.71
N LEU A 126 3.35 -20.01 -14.31
CA LEU A 126 3.57 -21.42 -14.03
C LEU A 126 3.34 -21.76 -12.55
N SER A 127 2.71 -20.85 -11.81
CA SER A 127 2.37 -21.00 -10.40
C SER A 127 3.58 -21.13 -9.46
N GLN A 128 4.75 -20.61 -9.88
CA GLN A 128 5.96 -20.52 -9.06
C GLN A 128 6.08 -19.14 -8.42
N GLU A 129 6.49 -19.11 -7.15
CA GLU A 129 6.76 -17.86 -6.43
C GLU A 129 8.19 -17.41 -6.72
N THR A 130 8.38 -16.29 -7.40
CA THR A 130 9.73 -15.86 -7.82
C THR A 130 10.38 -14.89 -6.83
N TYR A 131 9.58 -14.05 -6.16
CA TYR A 131 10.04 -13.19 -5.07
C TYR A 131 8.93 -12.88 -4.06
N VAL A 132 9.35 -12.49 -2.85
CA VAL A 132 8.49 -12.16 -1.72
C VAL A 132 8.87 -10.80 -1.13
N ILE A 133 7.85 -10.10 -0.65
CA ILE A 133 7.92 -8.82 0.03
C ILE A 133 7.37 -9.00 1.43
N ARG A 134 8.12 -8.55 2.43
CA ARG A 134 7.72 -8.67 3.84
C ARG A 134 7.93 -7.38 4.59
N ASP A 135 6.98 -7.03 5.45
CA ASP A 135 7.15 -5.89 6.35
C ASP A 135 8.24 -6.20 7.41
N ARG A 136 8.94 -5.14 7.84
CA ARG A 136 9.91 -5.18 8.93
C ARG A 136 9.32 -4.47 10.16
N PRO A 137 8.64 -5.18 11.07
CA PRO A 137 7.85 -4.55 12.14
C PRO A 137 8.68 -3.79 13.20
N ILE A 138 10.00 -3.99 13.26
CA ILE A 138 10.90 -3.35 14.22
C ILE A 138 11.51 -2.05 13.67
N ALA A 139 11.35 -1.76 12.37
CA ALA A 139 11.86 -0.54 11.78
C ALA A 139 10.94 0.65 12.05
N LEU A 140 11.52 1.84 12.22
CA LEU A 140 10.77 3.09 12.35
C LEU A 140 10.19 3.49 10.98
N GLY A 141 8.88 3.69 10.92
CA GLY A 141 8.17 4.04 9.69
C GLY A 141 7.85 2.85 8.79
N GLY A 142 7.44 3.14 7.55
CA GLY A 142 7.23 2.12 6.52
C GLY A 142 8.55 1.46 6.14
N SER A 143 8.68 0.14 6.36
CA SER A 143 9.83 -0.62 5.90
C SER A 143 9.46 -2.01 5.40
N HIS A 144 9.88 -2.31 4.18
CA HIS A 144 9.58 -3.55 3.48
C HIS A 144 10.88 -4.15 2.94
N LYS A 145 11.03 -5.47 3.09
CA LYS A 145 12.13 -6.26 2.55
C LYS A 145 11.62 -6.98 1.31
N ILE A 146 12.28 -6.80 0.18
CA ILE A 146 12.02 -7.49 -1.08
C ILE A 146 13.17 -8.48 -1.29
N MET A 147 12.84 -9.75 -1.45
CA MET A 147 13.82 -10.82 -1.57
C MET A 147 13.37 -11.86 -2.60
N ARG A 148 14.33 -12.35 -3.38
CA ARG A 148 14.10 -13.41 -4.35
C ARG A 148 13.92 -14.76 -3.66
N CYS A 149 13.10 -15.61 -4.25
CA CYS A 149 12.82 -16.94 -3.74
C CYS A 149 13.85 -18.00 -4.15
N ASP A 150 14.65 -17.71 -5.17
CA ASP A 150 15.71 -18.58 -5.66
C ASP A 150 16.97 -18.58 -4.77
N GLY A 151 16.99 -17.71 -3.75
CA GLY A 151 18.14 -17.55 -2.86
C GLY A 151 19.34 -16.88 -3.53
N THR A 152 19.17 -16.32 -4.74
CA THR A 152 20.22 -15.58 -5.44
C THR A 152 19.95 -14.07 -5.39
N GLY A 153 21.02 -13.30 -5.61
CA GLY A 153 20.95 -11.85 -5.63
C GLY A 153 20.89 -11.20 -4.24
N PRO A 154 21.01 -9.86 -4.20
CA PRO A 154 20.98 -9.11 -2.96
C PRO A 154 19.56 -8.96 -2.44
N VAL A 155 19.46 -8.62 -1.15
CA VAL A 155 18.19 -8.24 -0.54
C VAL A 155 17.98 -6.74 -0.72
N TYR A 156 16.81 -6.37 -1.21
CA TYR A 156 16.40 -4.97 -1.28
C TYR A 156 15.54 -4.60 -0.08
N VAL A 157 15.77 -3.43 0.50
CA VAL A 157 14.97 -2.89 1.60
C VAL A 157 14.48 -1.52 1.21
N VAL A 158 13.17 -1.36 1.11
CA VAL A 158 12.50 -0.06 0.96
C VAL A 158 12.19 0.45 2.36
N SER A 159 12.73 1.60 2.76
CA SER A 159 12.54 2.13 4.11
C SER A 159 12.43 3.66 4.13
N GLU A 160 11.50 4.18 4.93
CA GLU A 160 11.44 5.63 5.23
C GLU A 160 12.68 6.10 6.00
N GLY A 161 13.23 5.26 6.88
CA GLY A 161 14.41 5.56 7.69
C GLY A 161 14.31 6.92 8.40
N GLY A 162 15.32 7.78 8.19
CA GLY A 162 15.36 9.14 8.75
C GLY A 162 14.33 10.11 8.15
N HIS A 163 13.69 9.78 7.03
CA HIS A 163 12.67 10.62 6.41
C HIS A 163 11.31 10.52 7.12
N TRP A 164 11.11 9.58 8.06
CA TRP A 164 9.82 9.39 8.74
C TRP A 164 9.21 10.67 9.31
N LEU A 165 10.00 11.46 10.06
CA LEU A 165 9.51 12.70 10.67
C LEU A 165 9.13 13.74 9.60
N MET A 166 9.98 13.91 8.59
CA MET A 166 9.72 14.86 7.50
C MET A 166 8.58 14.42 6.59
N ASN A 167 8.39 13.12 6.39
CA ASN A 167 7.27 12.56 5.64
C ASN A 167 5.94 12.86 6.36
N ASN A 168 5.88 12.70 7.68
CA ASN A 168 4.68 13.06 8.45
C ASN A 168 4.37 14.56 8.37
N ILE A 169 5.40 15.41 8.42
CA ILE A 169 5.25 16.86 8.27
C ILE A 169 4.75 17.20 6.84
N ARG A 170 5.38 16.65 5.81
CA ARG A 170 4.99 16.85 4.40
C ARG A 170 3.56 16.41 4.14
N GLU A 171 3.14 15.29 4.72
CA GLU A 171 1.77 14.79 4.63
C GLU A 171 0.79 15.71 5.35
N LEU A 172 1.13 16.20 6.55
CA LEU A 172 0.29 17.14 7.31
C LEU A 172 0.08 18.45 6.55
N PHE A 173 1.12 18.99 5.91
CA PHE A 173 1.05 20.23 5.12
C PHE A 173 0.59 20.02 3.68
N GLY A 174 0.25 18.79 3.28
CA GLY A 174 -0.31 18.50 1.95
C GLY A 174 0.66 18.76 0.79
N MET A 175 1.97 18.57 1.00
CA MET A 175 2.98 18.77 -0.04
C MET A 175 2.82 17.79 -1.21
N TYR A 176 3.28 18.18 -2.40
CA TYR A 176 3.22 17.36 -3.61
C TYR A 176 4.01 16.06 -3.48
N ALA A 177 5.24 16.12 -2.97
CA ALA A 177 6.00 14.95 -2.52
C ALA A 177 5.65 14.65 -1.06
N THR A 178 4.79 13.65 -0.86
CA THR A 178 4.23 13.37 0.47
C THR A 178 5.15 12.50 1.32
N ARG A 179 5.80 11.49 0.71
CA ARG A 179 6.71 10.59 1.41
C ARG A 179 7.88 10.19 0.55
N SER A 180 9.08 10.14 1.13
CA SER A 180 10.29 9.61 0.49
C SER A 180 10.77 8.35 1.23
N TYR A 181 11.19 7.35 0.47
CA TYR A 181 11.74 6.09 0.96
C TYR A 181 13.05 5.81 0.24
N ASN A 182 14.04 5.37 0.99
CA ASN A 182 15.32 4.91 0.46
C ASN A 182 15.23 3.41 0.14
N ILE A 183 15.74 3.03 -1.02
CA ILE A 183 15.90 1.66 -1.46
C ILE A 183 17.35 1.27 -1.21
N TRP A 184 17.54 0.37 -0.26
CA TRP A 184 18.83 -0.16 0.12
C TRP A 184 19.05 -1.50 -0.56
N GLN A 185 20.21 -1.68 -1.17
CA GLN A 185 20.75 -2.97 -1.52
C GLN A 185 21.76 -3.33 -0.44
N ASP A 186 21.42 -4.31 0.39
CA ASP A 186 22.18 -4.66 1.60
C ASP A 186 22.39 -3.45 2.53
N ASN A 187 23.49 -2.70 2.38
CA ASN A 187 23.83 -1.51 3.17
C ASN A 187 24.09 -0.24 2.33
N THR A 188 23.92 -0.30 1.01
CA THR A 188 24.12 0.85 0.11
C THR A 188 22.79 1.34 -0.43
N VAL A 189 22.57 2.67 -0.41
CA VAL A 189 21.40 3.26 -1.06
C VAL A 189 21.60 3.19 -2.57
N VAL A 190 20.70 2.51 -3.26
CA VAL A 190 20.76 2.31 -4.72
C VAL A 190 19.71 3.10 -5.47
N ALA A 191 18.62 3.48 -4.79
CA ALA A 191 17.57 4.31 -5.36
C ALA A 191 16.78 5.01 -4.27
N VAL A 192 16.08 6.07 -4.64
CA VAL A 192 15.13 6.79 -3.81
C VAL A 192 13.77 6.71 -4.49
N SER A 193 12.74 6.33 -3.73
CA SER A 193 11.36 6.34 -4.20
C SER A 193 10.58 7.44 -3.50
N GLU A 194 9.87 8.25 -4.26
CA GLU A 194 9.07 9.35 -3.75
C GLU A 194 7.61 9.11 -4.09
N LYS A 195 6.76 9.02 -3.07
CA LYS A 195 5.32 9.08 -3.22
C LYS A 195 4.94 10.52 -3.52
N VAL A 196 4.34 10.68 -4.69
CA VAL A 196 3.93 11.97 -5.21
C VAL A 196 2.41 11.98 -5.39
N GLY A 197 1.83 13.14 -5.16
CA GLY A 197 0.40 13.35 -5.16
C GLY A 197 -0.14 13.49 -3.74
N GLY A 198 -0.77 14.64 -3.47
CA GLY A 198 -1.38 14.98 -2.19
C GLY A 198 -2.71 14.25 -1.93
N ARG A 199 -3.41 14.66 -0.87
CA ARG A 199 -4.76 14.17 -0.53
C ARG A 199 -5.76 14.60 -1.62
N GLY A 200 -5.91 13.79 -2.67
CA GLY A 200 -6.92 14.00 -3.72
C GLY A 200 -6.38 14.10 -5.14
N SER A 201 -5.05 14.09 -5.34
CA SER A 201 -4.47 14.06 -6.69
C SER A 201 -4.17 12.62 -7.15
N HIS A 202 -3.69 12.50 -8.41
CA HIS A 202 -3.17 11.24 -8.93
C HIS A 202 -2.15 10.63 -7.96
N LYS A 203 -2.36 9.36 -7.63
CA LYS A 203 -1.47 8.60 -6.76
C LYS A 203 -0.34 8.04 -7.61
N GLN A 204 0.89 8.43 -7.33
CA GLN A 204 2.05 7.94 -8.07
C GLN A 204 3.27 7.78 -7.16
N ILE A 205 4.19 6.91 -7.56
CA ILE A 205 5.54 6.78 -7.01
C ILE A 205 6.51 7.04 -8.16
N ILE A 206 7.52 7.84 -7.89
CA ILE A 206 8.61 8.11 -8.82
C ILE A 206 9.89 7.53 -8.21
N PHE A 207 10.69 6.85 -9.02
CA PHE A 207 11.96 6.27 -8.61
C PHE A 207 13.12 7.01 -9.29
N ARG A 208 14.12 7.38 -8.49
CA ARG A 208 15.30 8.14 -8.92
C ARG A 208 16.56 7.48 -8.42
N ALA A 209 17.64 7.59 -9.18
CA ALA A 209 18.95 7.20 -8.66
C ALA A 209 19.39 8.20 -7.57
N PRO A 210 20.25 7.82 -6.61
CA PRO A 210 20.66 8.69 -5.51
C PRO A 210 21.34 9.98 -6.00
N ASP A 211 22.08 9.87 -7.11
CA ASP A 211 22.89 10.96 -7.68
C ASP A 211 22.23 11.63 -8.90
N SER A 212 21.00 11.25 -9.27
CA SER A 212 20.32 11.79 -10.46
C SER A 212 18.90 12.25 -10.14
N GLU A 213 18.54 13.42 -10.65
CA GLU A 213 17.17 13.93 -10.57
C GLU A 213 16.23 13.28 -11.58
N MET A 214 16.78 12.64 -12.62
CA MET A 214 16.00 12.01 -13.68
C MET A 214 15.33 10.73 -13.17
N PRO A 215 14.01 10.59 -13.31
CA PRO A 215 13.33 9.38 -12.91
C PRO A 215 13.62 8.25 -13.88
N PHE A 216 14.00 7.08 -13.35
CA PHE A 216 14.24 5.88 -14.15
C PHE A 216 13.04 4.92 -14.15
N ALA A 217 12.19 5.02 -13.12
CA ALA A 217 10.96 4.24 -13.06
C ALA A 217 9.84 5.08 -12.43
N SER A 218 8.60 4.73 -12.72
CA SER A 218 7.43 5.32 -12.10
C SER A 218 6.31 4.29 -12.00
N CYS A 219 5.45 4.46 -11.00
CA CYS A 219 4.22 3.70 -10.88
C CYS A 219 3.09 4.68 -10.59
N PHE A 220 1.99 4.63 -11.33
CA PHE A 220 0.87 5.53 -11.10
C PHE A 220 -0.48 4.85 -11.32
N LEU A 221 -1.48 5.35 -10.59
CA LEU A 221 -2.85 4.89 -10.68
C LEU A 221 -3.47 5.39 -11.97
N LYS A 222 -3.58 4.50 -12.96
CA LYS A 222 -4.13 4.79 -14.29
C LYS A 222 -5.65 4.90 -14.25
N SER A 223 -6.32 3.98 -13.56
CA SER A 223 -7.77 4.03 -13.35
C SER A 223 -8.15 3.48 -11.98
N ARG A 224 -9.11 4.13 -11.31
CA ARG A 224 -9.71 3.61 -10.07
C ARG A 224 -10.92 2.70 -10.29
N ASN A 225 -11.52 2.75 -11.48
CA ASN A 225 -12.78 2.08 -11.80
C ASN A 225 -12.63 1.25 -13.08
N TYR A 226 -11.47 0.62 -13.25
CA TYR A 226 -11.26 -0.37 -14.28
C TYR A 226 -12.29 -1.50 -14.11
N HIS A 227 -13.02 -1.83 -15.19
CA HIS A 227 -14.22 -2.69 -15.13
C HIS A 227 -15.21 -2.32 -13.99
N GLY A 228 -15.41 -1.01 -13.77
CA GLY A 228 -16.38 -0.47 -12.81
C GLY A 228 -15.89 -0.40 -11.37
N GLN A 229 -15.13 -1.38 -10.90
CA GLN A 229 -14.80 -1.51 -9.48
C GLN A 229 -13.34 -1.82 -9.15
N PHE A 230 -12.50 -2.15 -10.14
CA PHE A 230 -11.10 -2.53 -9.91
C PHE A 230 -10.15 -1.36 -10.15
N GLU A 231 -9.02 -1.35 -9.44
CA GLU A 231 -7.93 -0.43 -9.72
C GLU A 231 -6.97 -0.98 -10.79
N GLU A 232 -6.56 -0.12 -11.70
CA GLU A 232 -5.51 -0.36 -12.70
C GLU A 232 -4.36 0.59 -12.40
N TRP A 233 -3.19 0.02 -12.10
CA TRP A 233 -1.93 0.73 -11.94
C TRP A 233 -1.05 0.47 -13.14
N PHE A 234 -0.28 1.46 -13.56
CA PHE A 234 0.75 1.29 -14.57
C PHE A 234 2.13 1.46 -13.93
N VAL A 235 3.00 0.48 -14.12
CA VAL A 235 4.41 0.50 -13.74
C VAL A 235 5.20 0.67 -15.02
N GLN A 236 6.06 1.69 -15.04
CA GLN A 236 6.90 2.03 -16.16
C GLN A 236 8.35 2.09 -15.71
N GLU A 237 9.23 1.41 -16.44
CA GLU A 237 10.66 1.43 -16.23
C GLU A 237 11.38 1.82 -17.53
N GLU A 238 12.32 2.76 -17.41
CA GLU A 238 13.15 3.22 -18.51
C GLU A 238 14.48 2.46 -18.51
N LYS A 239 14.67 1.63 -19.54
CA LYS A 239 15.86 0.78 -19.67
C LYS A 239 17.14 1.60 -19.71
N ASN A 240 18.22 1.00 -19.21
CA ASN A 240 19.60 1.50 -19.24
C ASN A 240 19.89 2.74 -18.36
N MET A 241 18.97 3.13 -17.48
CA MET A 241 19.21 4.23 -16.55
C MET A 241 19.78 3.76 -15.20
N THR A 242 19.53 2.50 -14.81
CA THR A 242 20.04 1.90 -13.56
C THR A 242 20.26 0.40 -13.70
N ASP A 243 21.06 -0.18 -12.80
CA ASP A 243 21.22 -1.63 -12.62
C ASP A 243 20.19 -2.23 -11.63
N LEU A 244 19.11 -1.51 -11.31
CA LEU A 244 18.08 -2.01 -10.42
C LEU A 244 17.13 -2.94 -11.19
N PRO A 245 16.89 -4.17 -10.71
CA PRO A 245 16.00 -5.11 -11.39
C PRO A 245 14.52 -4.72 -11.26
N ALA A 246 13.72 -5.01 -12.29
CA ALA A 246 12.34 -4.53 -12.39
C ALA A 246 11.41 -4.97 -11.25
N PHE A 247 11.66 -6.13 -10.64
CA PHE A 247 10.84 -6.59 -9.52
C PHE A 247 10.88 -5.64 -8.30
N VAL A 248 11.89 -4.77 -8.18
CA VAL A 248 12.04 -3.85 -7.05
C VAL A 248 11.06 -2.67 -7.16
N PRO A 249 11.04 -1.85 -8.24
CA PRO A 249 10.00 -0.84 -8.44
C PRO A 249 8.59 -1.43 -8.43
N HIS A 250 8.38 -2.59 -9.07
CA HIS A 250 7.12 -3.30 -9.05
C HIS A 250 6.67 -3.68 -7.63
N GLY A 251 7.58 -4.22 -6.81
CA GLY A 251 7.29 -4.58 -5.43
C GLY A 251 6.88 -3.38 -4.58
N ALA A 252 7.57 -2.24 -4.73
CA ALA A 252 7.21 -1.00 -4.06
C ALA A 252 5.83 -0.47 -4.51
N CYS A 253 5.54 -0.55 -5.81
CA CYS A 253 4.25 -0.17 -6.38
C CYS A 253 3.10 -1.02 -5.82
N VAL A 254 3.29 -2.34 -5.74
CA VAL A 254 2.28 -3.29 -5.23
C VAL A 254 1.88 -3.02 -3.79
N ILE A 255 2.84 -2.66 -2.92
CA ILE A 255 2.53 -2.27 -1.54
C ILE A 255 1.55 -1.10 -1.52
N MET A 256 1.80 -0.07 -2.33
CA MET A 256 0.92 1.09 -2.42
C MET A 256 -0.43 0.76 -3.08
N ALA A 257 -0.44 -0.11 -4.09
CA ALA A 257 -1.66 -0.56 -4.76
C ALA A 257 -2.60 -1.25 -3.76
N PHE A 258 -2.09 -2.20 -2.96
CA PHE A 258 -2.89 -2.87 -1.94
C PHE A 258 -3.40 -1.96 -0.82
N VAL A 259 -2.63 -0.94 -0.44
CA VAL A 259 -3.09 0.06 0.53
C VAL A 259 -4.19 0.92 -0.08
N THR A 260 -4.01 1.33 -1.34
CA THR A 260 -4.96 2.21 -2.04
C THR A 260 -6.29 1.52 -2.34
N ALA A 261 -6.27 0.25 -2.75
CA ALA A 261 -7.46 -0.55 -2.95
C ALA A 261 -8.28 -0.69 -1.66
N LYS A 262 -7.61 -0.85 -0.51
CA LYS A 262 -8.29 -0.92 0.80
C LYS A 262 -8.93 0.40 1.22
N GLU A 263 -8.40 1.53 0.77
CA GLU A 263 -8.97 2.87 1.03
C GLU A 263 -10.18 3.19 0.15
N LYS A 264 -10.45 2.38 -0.89
CA LYS A 264 -11.57 2.61 -1.80
C LYS A 264 -12.90 2.45 -1.04
N PRO A 265 -13.79 3.46 -1.05
CA PRO A 265 -15.14 3.30 -0.52
C PRO A 265 -15.86 2.16 -1.26
N ALA A 266 -16.60 1.32 -0.55
CA ALA A 266 -17.45 0.33 -1.18
C ALA A 266 -18.39 1.03 -2.19
N PRO A 267 -18.61 0.45 -3.38
CA PRO A 267 -19.59 1.00 -4.30
C PRO A 267 -20.92 1.13 -3.57
N ALA A 268 -21.56 2.29 -3.68
CA ALA A 268 -22.89 2.49 -3.12
C ALA A 268 -23.80 1.37 -3.64
N PRO A 269 -24.60 0.71 -2.78
CA PRO A 269 -25.47 -0.36 -3.24
C PRO A 269 -26.36 0.17 -4.38
N GLU A 270 -26.35 -0.51 -5.52
CA GLU A 270 -27.18 -0.21 -6.71
C GLU A 270 -28.68 -0.48 -6.47
N GLY A 271 -29.14 -0.33 -5.23
CA GLY A 271 -30.48 -0.62 -4.75
C GLY A 271 -31.09 0.57 -4.01
N LEU A 272 -31.13 1.72 -4.68
CA LEU A 272 -32.12 2.79 -4.52
C LEU A 272 -31.70 3.86 -5.52
N LEU A 273 -32.18 3.71 -6.75
CA LEU A 273 -32.45 4.87 -7.59
C LEU A 273 -33.29 5.81 -6.73
N ALA A 274 -32.64 6.79 -6.09
CA ALA A 274 -33.32 8.04 -5.84
C ALA A 274 -33.71 8.51 -7.23
N GLU A 275 -34.99 8.35 -7.58
CA GLU A 275 -35.57 9.13 -8.66
C GLU A 275 -35.03 10.55 -8.52
N PRO A 276 -34.56 11.18 -9.62
CA PRO A 276 -34.31 12.60 -9.56
C PRO A 276 -35.64 13.22 -9.10
N ARG A 277 -35.69 13.72 -7.87
CA ARG A 277 -36.75 14.64 -7.46
C ARG A 277 -36.64 15.78 -8.45
N GLY A 278 -37.52 15.75 -9.46
CA GLY A 278 -37.70 16.88 -10.36
C GLY A 278 -37.85 18.14 -9.50
N PRO A 279 -37.38 19.29 -9.98
CA PRO A 279 -37.60 20.53 -9.26
C PRO A 279 -39.10 20.62 -9.03
N ALA A 280 -39.52 20.56 -7.77
CA ALA A 280 -40.86 20.93 -7.39
C ALA A 280 -41.00 22.38 -7.86
N GLU A 281 -41.66 22.51 -9.00
CA GLU A 281 -42.02 23.74 -9.65
C GLU A 281 -42.69 24.59 -8.57
N ALA A 282 -41.91 25.56 -8.08
CA ALA A 282 -42.38 26.55 -7.14
C ALA A 282 -43.58 27.20 -7.81
N ALA A 283 -44.75 26.94 -7.22
CA ALA A 283 -46.02 27.50 -7.65
C ALA A 283 -45.84 28.99 -7.95
N ALA A 284 -45.99 29.33 -9.22
CA ALA A 284 -46.00 30.70 -9.70
C ALA A 284 -47.09 31.47 -8.97
N ALA A 285 -46.69 32.31 -8.02
CA ALA A 285 -47.54 33.38 -7.52
C ALA A 285 -47.67 34.41 -8.67
N PRO A 286 -48.89 34.76 -9.11
CA PRO A 286 -49.05 35.77 -10.15
C PRO A 286 -48.65 37.15 -9.60
N PRO A 287 -47.81 37.93 -10.30
CA PRO A 287 -47.57 39.32 -9.92
C PRO A 287 -48.83 40.16 -10.18
N ALA A 288 -49.24 40.91 -9.16
CA ALA A 288 -50.36 41.85 -9.18
C ALA A 288 -50.13 43.02 -10.17
N PRO A 289 -51.19 43.67 -10.68
CA PRO A 289 -51.08 44.59 -11.81
C PRO A 289 -50.87 46.07 -11.44
N ARG A 290 -50.20 46.76 -12.38
CA ARG A 290 -50.32 48.17 -12.84
C ARG A 290 -49.80 49.34 -11.98
N ALA A 291 -48.85 50.07 -12.55
CA ALA A 291 -48.93 51.46 -13.06
C ALA A 291 -47.50 51.83 -13.51
N GLY A 292 -47.16 52.39 -14.68
CA GLY A 292 -47.79 53.38 -15.53
C GLY A 292 -46.76 54.51 -15.77
N SER A 293 -46.49 54.86 -17.04
CA SER A 293 -45.72 55.97 -17.65
C SER A 293 -44.55 55.47 -18.54
N LEU A 294 -44.70 55.50 -19.88
CA LEU A 294 -44.55 56.65 -20.81
C LEU A 294 -43.07 57.09 -20.87
N GLU A 295 -42.32 57.20 -21.95
CA GLU A 295 -42.35 57.05 -23.43
C GLU A 295 -40.85 56.79 -23.78
N ALA A 296 -40.37 56.33 -24.94
CA ALA A 296 -40.54 56.93 -26.24
C ALA A 296 -39.66 56.19 -27.28
N PHE A 297 -40.09 56.34 -28.54
CA PHE A 297 -39.37 56.25 -29.81
C PHE A 297 -39.24 54.92 -30.57
N GLU A 298 -40.07 54.89 -31.62
CA GLU A 298 -40.16 54.01 -32.78
C GLU A 298 -39.02 54.22 -33.80
N ALA A 299 -39.10 53.36 -34.84
CA ALA A 299 -38.52 53.41 -36.19
C ALA A 299 -37.12 52.79 -36.35
N GLU A 300 -36.77 52.06 -37.41
CA GLU A 300 -37.43 51.46 -38.58
C GLU A 300 -36.27 50.76 -39.33
N ALA A 301 -36.47 49.54 -39.87
CA ALA A 301 -35.96 49.09 -41.18
C ALA A 301 -35.94 47.55 -41.31
N ALA A 302 -36.71 47.09 -42.30
CA ALA A 302 -36.77 45.76 -42.95
C ALA A 302 -37.49 44.63 -42.21
#